data_AF-A0A954ED66-F1
#
_entry.id   AF-A0A954ED66-F1
#
_cell.length_a   1.000
_cell.length_b   1.000
_cell.length_c   1.000
_cell.angle_alpha   90.00
_cell.angle_beta   90.00
_cell.angle_gamma   90.00
#
_symmetry.space_group_name_H-M   'P 1'
#
loop_
_entity.id
_entity.type
_entity.pdbx_description
1 polymer ?
#
loop_
_entity_poly.entity_id
_entity_poly.type
_entity_poly.pdbx_seq_one_letter_code
_entity_poly.pdbx_strand_id
1 'polypeptide(L)'
;MDAIRKSAILLLTLEKPLAKEVIAEMPREMVERVTLEIAKIKNVSREEQEKVLDEFYEAARERTPIERGGLATVDELLKDSFGEDGHSILENVRQSMSSVPFGFLHKVGADNLLTYIVEEHPQTIA
;
A
#
# COMPACT_ATOMS: atom_id res chain seq x y z
N MET A 1 5.44 -5.81 -28.80
CA MET A 1 5.70 -7.22 -28.45
C MET A 1 4.38 -7.98 -28.52
N ASP A 2 4.37 -9.22 -29.01
CA ASP A 2 3.15 -10.04 -29.08
C ASP A 2 2.59 -10.33 -27.68
N ALA A 3 1.26 -10.40 -27.54
CA ALA A 3 0.59 -10.58 -26.25
C ALA A 3 0.94 -11.92 -25.59
N ILE A 4 1.04 -13.01 -26.38
CA ILE A 4 1.38 -14.33 -25.86
C ILE A 4 2.82 -14.35 -25.34
N ARG A 5 3.75 -13.72 -26.07
CA ARG A 5 5.14 -13.57 -25.63
C ARG A 5 5.26 -12.73 -24.36
N LYS A 6 4.48 -11.65 -24.25
CA LYS A 6 4.44 -10.83 -23.02
C LYS A 6 3.94 -11.64 -21.82
N SER A 7 2.84 -12.38 -21.97
CA SER A 7 2.34 -13.28 -20.92
C SER A 7 3.36 -14.36 -20.54
N ALA A 8 4.05 -14.94 -21.52
CA ALA A 8 5.10 -15.93 -21.28
C ALA A 8 6.27 -15.36 -20.46
N ILE A 9 6.75 -14.16 -20.82
CA ILE A 9 7.83 -13.46 -20.10
C ILE A 9 7.39 -13.11 -18.67
N LEU A 10 6.15 -12.64 -18.49
CA LEU A 10 5.60 -12.34 -17.17
C LEU A 10 5.59 -13.61 -16.30
N LEU A 11 5.02 -14.71 -16.79
CA LEU A 11 4.97 -15.97 -16.04
C LEU A 11 6.35 -16.52 -15.67
N LEU A 12 7.35 -16.34 -16.53
CA LEU A 12 8.75 -16.71 -16.23
C LEU A 12 9.41 -15.81 -15.18
N THR A 13 8.87 -14.61 -14.97
CA THR A 13 9.37 -13.65 -13.98
C THR A 13 8.77 -13.87 -12.59
N LEU A 14 7.55 -14.43 -12.52
CA LEU A 14 6.88 -14.72 -11.26
C LEU A 14 7.50 -15.93 -10.55
N GLU A 15 7.37 -15.97 -9.23
CA GLU A 15 7.68 -17.17 -8.48
C GLU A 15 6.72 -18.32 -8.85
N LYS A 16 7.22 -19.55 -8.77
CA LYS A 16 6.47 -20.74 -9.20
C LYS A 16 5.06 -20.87 -8.58
N PRO A 17 4.83 -20.59 -7.29
CA PRO A 17 3.49 -20.67 -6.71
C PRO A 17 2.52 -19.70 -7.39
N LEU A 18 2.94 -18.45 -7.59
CA LEU A 18 2.11 -17.41 -8.20
C LEU A 18 1.87 -17.67 -9.68
N ALA A 19 2.90 -18.10 -10.42
CA ALA A 19 2.76 -18.47 -11.83
C ALA A 19 1.75 -19.62 -12.03
N LYS A 20 1.71 -20.59 -11.11
CA LYS A 20 0.74 -21.69 -11.13
C LYS A 20 -0.70 -21.18 -10.96
N GLU A 21 -0.93 -20.29 -9.99
CA GLU A 21 -2.25 -19.70 -9.75
C GLU A 21 -2.74 -18.93 -10.98
N VAL A 22 -1.87 -18.10 -11.58
CA VAL A 22 -2.22 -17.36 -12.81
C VAL A 22 -2.58 -18.32 -13.94
N ILE A 23 -1.80 -19.37 -14.19
CA ILE A 23 -2.09 -20.35 -15.25
C ILE A 23 -3.41 -21.08 -15.00
N ALA A 24 -3.75 -21.39 -13.75
CA ALA A 24 -4.97 -22.12 -13.40
C ALA A 24 -6.25 -21.32 -13.73
N GLU A 25 -6.18 -19.99 -13.67
CA GLU A 25 -7.29 -19.08 -13.99
C GLU A 25 -7.40 -18.75 -15.49
N MET A 26 -6.46 -19.20 -16.32
CA MET A 26 -6.46 -18.92 -17.75
C MET A 26 -7.34 -19.89 -18.55
N PRO A 27 -8.02 -19.42 -19.62
CA PRO A 27 -8.69 -20.31 -20.56
C PRO A 27 -7.72 -21.33 -21.17
N ARG A 28 -8.18 -22.56 -21.39
CA ARG A 28 -7.35 -23.68 -21.86
C ARG A 28 -6.54 -23.35 -23.13
N GLU A 29 -7.17 -22.69 -24.10
CA GLU A 29 -6.51 -22.27 -25.35
C GLU A 29 -5.35 -21.31 -25.09
N MET A 30 -5.50 -20.39 -24.13
CA MET A 30 -4.45 -19.44 -23.77
C MET A 30 -3.30 -20.14 -23.05
N VAL A 31 -3.60 -21.11 -22.18
CA VAL A 31 -2.56 -21.92 -21.52
C VAL A 31 -1.70 -22.63 -22.55
N GLU A 32 -2.30 -23.30 -23.54
CA GLU A 32 -1.56 -23.99 -24.60
C GLU A 32 -0.65 -23.03 -25.37
N ARG A 33 -1.17 -21.87 -25.78
CA ARG A 33 -0.39 -20.88 -26.54
C ARG A 33 0.77 -20.29 -25.75
N VAL A 34 0.52 -19.93 -24.49
CA VAL A 34 1.54 -19.31 -23.63
C VAL A 34 2.61 -20.32 -23.22
N THR A 35 2.23 -21.55 -22.87
CA THR A 35 3.21 -22.61 -22.55
C THR A 35 4.07 -22.99 -23.74
N LEU A 36 3.52 -23.03 -24.96
CA LEU A 36 4.29 -23.20 -26.19
C LEU A 36 5.29 -22.06 -26.42
N GLU A 37 4.92 -20.82 -26.13
CA GLU A 37 5.83 -19.69 -26.25
C GLU A 37 6.92 -19.73 -25.18
N ILE A 38 6.59 -20.06 -23.92
CA ILE A 38 7.58 -20.30 -22.86
C ILE A 38 8.62 -21.34 -23.30
N ALA A 39 8.19 -22.46 -23.90
CA ALA A 39 9.10 -23.49 -24.38
C ALA A 39 10.02 -23.02 -25.53
N LYS A 40 9.63 -22.00 -26.30
CA LYS A 40 10.43 -21.42 -27.39
C LYS A 40 11.40 -20.34 -26.90
N ILE A 41 11.10 -19.68 -25.79
CA ILE A 41 11.94 -18.64 -25.22
C ILE A 41 13.23 -19.28 -24.70
N LYS A 42 14.35 -18.95 -25.34
CA LYS A 42 15.68 -19.37 -24.89
C LYS A 42 16.22 -18.43 -23.81
N ASN A 43 16.19 -17.14 -24.13
CA ASN A 43 16.72 -16.06 -23.31
C ASN A 43 15.73 -14.89 -23.36
N VAL A 44 15.62 -14.15 -22.26
CA VAL A 44 14.91 -12.87 -22.18
C VAL A 44 15.91 -11.83 -21.71
N SER A 45 16.04 -10.72 -22.44
CA SER A 45 16.91 -9.63 -21.99
C SER A 45 16.29 -8.90 -20.79
N ARG A 46 17.12 -8.29 -19.94
CA ARG A 46 16.63 -7.51 -18.78
C ARG A 46 15.69 -6.38 -19.21
N GLU A 47 16.02 -5.71 -20.32
CA GLU A 47 15.20 -4.64 -20.88
C GLU A 47 13.82 -5.15 -21.35
N GLU A 48 13.76 -6.31 -21.99
CA GLU A 48 12.47 -6.92 -22.36
C GLU A 48 11.65 -7.31 -21.13
N GLN A 49 12.31 -7.84 -20.09
CA GLN A 49 11.65 -8.22 -18.85
C GLN A 49 11.06 -7.01 -18.11
N GLU A 50 11.87 -5.96 -17.90
CA GLU A 50 11.44 -4.71 -17.24
C GLU A 50 10.29 -4.07 -18.00
N LYS A 51 10.39 -3.98 -19.33
CA LYS A 51 9.31 -3.44 -20.16
C LYS A 51 7.99 -4.20 -20.01
N VAL A 52 8.05 -5.54 -19.94
CA VAL A 52 6.85 -6.35 -19.73
C VAL A 52 6.25 -6.08 -18.35
N LEU A 53 7.07 -6.03 -17.31
CA LEU A 53 6.59 -5.73 -15.95
C LEU A 53 5.92 -4.37 -15.87
N ASP A 54 6.52 -3.32 -16.45
CA ASP A 54 5.98 -1.97 -16.44
C ASP A 54 4.63 -1.91 -17.17
N GLU A 55 4.51 -2.55 -18.34
CA GLU A 55 3.24 -2.60 -19.10
C GLU A 55 2.13 -3.28 -18.29
N PHE A 56 2.42 -4.38 -17.58
CA PHE A 56 1.43 -5.06 -16.75
C PHE A 56 1.11 -4.29 -15.47
N TYR A 57 2.10 -3.63 -14.87
CA TYR A 57 1.91 -2.80 -13.68
C TYR A 57 0.98 -1.62 -13.96
N GLU A 58 1.23 -0.87 -15.05
CA GLU A 58 0.35 0.25 -15.43
C GLU A 58 -1.06 -0.24 -15.78
N ALA A 59 -1.18 -1.36 -16.51
CA ALA A 59 -2.48 -1.95 -16.81
C ALA A 59 -3.25 -2.42 -15.56
N ALA A 60 -2.56 -2.90 -14.53
CA ALA A 60 -3.16 -3.24 -13.24
C ALA A 60 -3.56 -1.98 -12.47
N ARG A 61 -2.71 -0.95 -12.47
CA ARG A 61 -2.96 0.34 -11.83
C ARG A 61 -4.16 1.09 -12.41
N GLU A 62 -4.43 0.97 -13.70
CA GLU A 62 -5.64 1.53 -14.32
C GLU A 62 -6.93 0.83 -13.86
N ARG A 63 -6.83 -0.44 -13.46
CA ARG A 63 -7.97 -1.28 -13.05
C ARG A 63 -8.21 -1.29 -11.55
N THR A 64 -7.18 -1.05 -10.76
CA THR A 64 -7.28 -0.85 -9.32
C THR A 64 -7.54 0.64 -9.10
N PRO A 65 -8.73 1.06 -8.64
CA PRO A 65 -8.94 2.44 -8.23
C PRO A 65 -7.84 2.79 -7.23
N ILE A 66 -7.21 3.96 -7.37
CA ILE A 66 -6.37 4.49 -6.30
C ILE A 66 -7.26 4.55 -5.06
N GLU A 67 -7.09 3.63 -4.12
CA GLU A 67 -7.69 3.79 -2.81
C GLU A 67 -7.20 5.13 -2.30
N ARG A 68 -8.15 6.06 -2.11
CA ARG A 68 -7.83 7.35 -1.51
C ARG A 68 -7.21 7.03 -0.17
N GLY A 69 -5.91 7.32 -0.02
CA GLY A 69 -5.24 7.17 1.26
C GLY A 69 -6.03 7.89 2.36
N GLY A 70 -6.01 7.31 3.55
CA GLY A 70 -6.77 7.82 4.69
C GLY A 70 -6.67 6.88 5.88
N LEU A 71 -7.09 7.39 7.04
CA LEU A 71 -7.07 6.64 8.30
C LEU A 71 -7.86 5.33 8.24
N ALA A 72 -8.86 5.22 7.36
CA ALA A 72 -9.64 3.98 7.16
C ALA A 72 -8.81 2.88 6.47
N THR A 73 -8.11 3.20 5.39
CA THR A 73 -7.20 2.26 4.71
C THR A 73 -6.05 1.82 5.63
N VAL A 74 -5.50 2.74 6.42
CA VAL A 74 -4.44 2.41 7.40
C VAL A 74 -4.98 1.51 8.53
N ASP A 75 -6.23 1.72 8.98
CA ASP A 75 -6.87 0.85 9.98
C ASP A 75 -7.07 -0.57 9.48
N GLU A 76 -7.51 -0.74 8.24
CA GLU A 76 -7.66 -2.06 7.61
C GLU A 76 -6.30 -2.77 7.44
N LEU A 77 -5.30 -2.08 6.90
CA LEU A 77 -3.96 -2.63 6.71
C LEU A 77 -3.30 -3.04 8.04
N LEU A 78 -3.46 -2.24 9.10
CA LEU A 78 -2.87 -2.54 10.40
C LEU A 78 -3.60 -3.68 11.11
N LYS A 79 -4.93 -3.79 10.97
CA LYS A 79 -5.69 -4.93 11.50
C LYS A 79 -5.28 -6.23 10.83
N ASP A 80 -5.14 -6.23 9.50
CA ASP A 80 -4.78 -7.43 8.75
C ASP A 80 -3.32 -7.85 9.01
N SER A 81 -2.43 -6.90 9.24
CA SER A 81 -1.00 -7.17 9.42
C SER A 81 -0.59 -7.46 10.87
N PHE A 82 -1.28 -6.86 11.85
CA PHE A 82 -0.86 -6.86 13.26
C PHE A 82 -1.95 -7.25 14.27
N GLY A 83 -3.19 -7.50 13.85
CA GLY A 83 -4.28 -7.87 14.76
C GLY A 83 -4.53 -6.80 15.84
N GLU A 84 -4.56 -7.21 17.12
CA GLU A 84 -4.78 -6.28 18.25
C GLU A 84 -3.62 -5.27 18.44
N ASP A 85 -2.38 -5.64 18.09
CA ASP A 85 -1.22 -4.75 18.22
C ASP A 85 -1.29 -3.56 17.25
N GLY A 86 -2.00 -3.72 16.12
CA GLY A 86 -2.25 -2.66 15.14
C GLY A 86 -3.03 -1.48 15.70
N HIS A 87 -3.83 -1.68 16.75
CA HIS A 87 -4.62 -0.61 17.38
C HIS A 87 -3.73 0.45 18.04
N SER A 88 -2.66 0.02 18.72
CA SER A 88 -1.72 0.92 19.38
C SER A 88 -0.97 1.81 18.37
N ILE A 89 -0.63 1.24 17.21
CA ILE A 89 0.04 1.93 16.12
C ILE A 89 -0.92 2.96 15.49
N LEU A 90 -2.17 2.56 15.24
CA LEU A 90 -3.19 3.45 14.71
C LEU A 90 -3.46 4.64 15.65
N GLU A 91 -3.49 4.41 16.95
CA GLU A 91 -3.70 5.45 17.95
C GLU A 91 -2.55 6.47 17.97
N ASN A 92 -1.30 5.99 17.90
CA ASN A 92 -0.13 6.87 17.79
C ASN A 92 -0.14 7.71 16.51
N VAL A 93 -0.54 7.12 15.37
CA VAL A 93 -0.71 7.84 14.10
C VAL A 93 -1.80 8.90 14.22
N ARG A 94 -2.96 8.56 14.81
CA ARG A 94 -4.05 9.51 15.06
C ARG A 94 -3.61 10.67 15.95
N GLN A 95 -2.88 10.39 17.03
CA GLN A 95 -2.36 11.42 17.94
C GLN A 95 -1.33 12.32 17.26
N SER A 96 -0.49 11.77 16.40
CA SER A 96 0.48 12.55 15.63
C SER A 96 -0.23 13.50 14.65
N MET A 97 -1.30 13.02 14.00
CA MET A 97 -2.13 13.80 13.09
C MET A 97 -3.03 14.83 13.80
N SER A 98 -3.45 14.55 15.04
CA SER A 98 -4.31 15.40 15.86
C SER A 98 -3.55 16.20 16.92
N SER A 99 -2.22 16.31 16.81
CA SER A 99 -1.40 17.08 17.74
C SER A 99 -1.75 18.57 17.65
N VAL A 100 -2.82 18.95 18.34
CA VAL A 100 -3.18 20.33 18.63
C VAL A 100 -2.18 20.80 19.68
N PRO A 101 -1.35 21.82 19.39
CA PRO A 101 -0.53 22.44 20.41
C PRO A 101 -1.43 22.80 21.60
N PHE A 102 -1.03 22.42 22.82
CA PHE A 102 -1.81 22.63 24.05
C PHE A 102 -3.07 21.77 24.24
N GLY A 103 -3.28 20.71 23.45
CA GLY A 103 -4.38 19.74 23.67
C GLY A 103 -4.38 19.09 25.06
N PHE A 104 -3.23 19.08 25.76
CA PHE A 104 -3.13 18.65 27.16
C PHE A 104 -3.92 19.54 28.13
N LEU A 105 -4.16 20.82 27.79
CA LEU A 105 -4.92 21.75 28.62
C LEU A 105 -6.40 21.35 28.75
N HIS A 106 -6.97 20.62 27.77
CA HIS A 106 -8.33 20.10 27.88
C HIS A 106 -8.52 19.04 28.98
N LYS A 107 -7.42 18.39 29.41
CA LYS A 107 -7.44 17.40 30.50
C LYS A 107 -7.14 18.02 31.88
N VAL A 108 -6.75 19.30 31.92
CA VAL A 108 -6.45 20.02 33.16
C VAL A 108 -7.67 20.85 33.55
N GLY A 109 -8.15 20.72 34.79
CA GLY A 109 -9.28 21.53 35.29
C GLY A 109 -8.96 23.02 35.21
N ALA A 110 -9.94 23.84 34.81
CA ALA A 110 -9.78 25.28 34.58
C ALA A 110 -9.16 26.02 35.78
N ASP A 111 -9.45 25.56 37.00
CA ASP A 111 -8.93 26.13 38.24
C ASP A 111 -7.40 26.00 38.39
N ASN A 112 -6.82 24.93 37.83
CA ASN A 112 -5.38 24.73 37.84
C ASN A 112 -4.68 25.59 36.78
N LEU A 113 -5.35 25.89 35.66
CA LEU A 113 -4.77 26.72 34.59
C LEU A 113 -4.66 28.19 34.99
N LEU A 114 -5.65 28.70 35.74
CA LEU A 114 -5.63 30.07 36.26
C LEU A 114 -4.40 30.35 37.13
N THR A 115 -3.99 29.39 37.95
CA THR A 115 -2.83 29.56 38.84
C THR A 115 -1.51 29.74 38.07
N TYR A 116 -1.38 29.14 36.89
CA TYR A 116 -0.16 29.26 36.07
C TYR A 116 -0.17 30.46 35.11
N ILE A 117 -1.35 30.95 34.72
CA ILE A 117 -1.49 32.04 33.74
C ILE A 117 -1.52 33.42 34.42
N VAL A 118 -1.96 33.51 35.68
CA VAL A 118 -2.12 34.79 36.39
C VAL A 118 -0.79 35.54 36.60
N GLU A 119 0.34 34.83 36.65
CA GLU A 119 1.68 35.44 36.81
C GLU A 119 2.41 35.72 35.48
N GLU A 120 1.81 35.35 34.34
CA GLU A 120 2.41 35.56 33.03
C GLU A 120 2.24 37.00 32.52
N HIS A 121 3.16 37.45 31.66
CA HIS A 121 3.08 38.78 31.07
C HIS A 121 1.83 38.87 30.16
N PRO A 122 1.11 40.01 30.09
CA PRO A 122 -0.09 40.16 29.25
C PRO A 122 0.12 39.77 27.78
N GLN A 123 1.35 39.92 27.28
CA GLN A 123 1.75 39.52 25.92
C GLN A 123 1.90 38.00 25.71
N THR A 124 2.04 37.23 26.80
CA THR A 124 2.12 35.76 26.82
C THR A 124 0.73 35.14 26.98
N ILE A 125 -0.21 35.88 27.59
CA ILE A 125 -1.60 35.45 27.82
C ILE A 125 -2.49 35.67 26.58
N ALA A 126 -2.23 36.73 25.80
CA ALA A 126 -2.98 37.12 24.61
C ALA A 126 -2.61 36.31 23.37
#